data_AF-A0A4S1FPM8-F1
#
_entry.id   AF-A0A4S1FPM8-F1
#
_cell.length_a   1.000
_cell.length_b   1.000
_cell.length_c   1.000
_cell.angle_alpha   90.00
_cell.angle_beta   90.00
_cell.angle_gamma   90.00
#
_symmetry.space_group_name_H-M   'P 1'
#
loop_
_entity.id
_entity.type
_entity.pdbx_description
1 polymer ?
#
loop_
_entity_poly.entity_id
_entity_poly.type
_entity_poly.pdbx_seq_one_letter_code
_entity_poly.pdbx_strand_id
1 'polypeptide(L)'
;MVKPRENRVPIMMSEEEIAAIEEWRFANRINTRSDAIRRLCKIGLFISNELEQAVDLATDGVTVMSEQMKDAIWLQRLLINPETSDLLFTQGELREAMEQGYEHNSNGLDGVSGLQAILVTFYNVIIDIITARTLKGADKAVQKRIADANEAVDKAAEQKKYSEENKYIGLISFHETLKENEMYQALSDEEQEAYLEKRISEMKAEEEADPSAFARKYGFEPFWLKSGWATRIRRRMEDRNGVKQ
;
A
#
# COMPACT_ATOMS: atom_id res chain seq x y z
N MET A 1 -23.80 -19.33 32.78
CA MET A 1 -24.46 -18.19 33.46
C MET A 1 -23.51 -17.00 33.47
N VAL A 2 -23.96 -15.80 33.09
CA VAL A 2 -23.15 -14.57 33.21
C VAL A 2 -23.15 -14.19 34.68
N LYS A 3 -21.96 -14.02 35.28
CA LYS A 3 -21.82 -13.62 36.69
C LYS A 3 -22.59 -12.31 36.92
N PRO A 4 -23.44 -12.20 37.95
CA PRO A 4 -24.17 -10.97 38.25
C PRO A 4 -23.20 -9.78 38.36
N ARG A 5 -23.61 -8.62 37.82
CA ARG A 5 -22.79 -7.41 37.84
C ARG A 5 -22.90 -6.77 39.23
N GLU A 6 -21.95 -7.08 40.11
CA GLU A 6 -21.98 -6.64 41.51
C GLU A 6 -21.25 -5.31 41.76
N ASN A 7 -20.30 -4.95 40.89
CA ASN A 7 -19.49 -3.76 41.08
C ASN A 7 -20.25 -2.49 40.66
N ARG A 8 -20.44 -1.56 41.61
CA ARG A 8 -20.97 -0.22 41.37
C ARG A 8 -19.86 0.80 41.55
N VAL A 9 -19.68 1.67 40.57
CA VAL A 9 -18.72 2.78 40.61
C VAL A 9 -19.53 4.08 40.64
N PRO A 10 -19.60 4.80 41.78
CA PRO A 10 -20.17 6.14 41.81
C PRO A 10 -19.20 7.10 41.10
N ILE A 11 -19.73 7.88 40.16
CA ILE A 11 -18.97 8.88 39.39
C ILE A 11 -19.75 10.19 39.46
N MET A 12 -19.06 11.29 39.77
CA MET A 12 -19.61 12.63 39.72
C MET A 12 -19.38 13.18 38.31
N MET A 13 -20.43 13.72 37.69
CA MET A 13 -20.39 14.29 36.34
C MET A 13 -21.13 15.62 36.34
N SER A 14 -20.73 16.54 35.47
CA SER A 14 -21.44 17.80 35.29
C SER A 14 -22.81 17.56 34.61
N GLU A 15 -23.69 18.57 34.69
CA GLU A 15 -24.99 18.52 34.01
C GLU A 15 -24.81 18.41 32.48
N GLU A 16 -23.81 19.09 31.92
CA GLU A 16 -23.49 19.07 30.50
C GLU A 16 -23.06 17.67 30.03
N GLU A 17 -22.19 17.00 30.79
CA GLU A 17 -21.73 15.64 30.45
C GLU A 17 -22.89 14.62 30.52
N ILE A 18 -23.77 14.75 31.52
CA ILE A 18 -24.96 13.90 31.62
C ILE A 18 -25.89 14.14 30.44
N ALA A 19 -26.13 15.41 30.07
CA ALA A 19 -26.95 15.75 28.92
C ALA A 19 -26.39 15.19 27.61
N ALA A 20 -25.06 15.26 27.40
CA ALA A 20 -24.41 14.69 26.23
C ALA A 20 -24.56 13.16 26.15
N ILE A 21 -24.42 12.45 27.27
CA ILE A 21 -24.65 10.99 27.33
C ILE A 21 -26.11 10.65 27.03
N GLU A 22 -27.06 11.45 27.55
CA GLU A 22 -28.48 11.26 27.28
C GLU A 22 -28.81 11.46 25.80
N GLU A 23 -28.34 12.56 25.20
CA GLU A 23 -28.48 12.85 23.77
C GLU A 23 -27.95 11.69 22.91
N TRP A 24 -26.71 11.27 23.18
CA TRP A 24 -26.08 10.16 22.47
C TRP A 24 -26.85 8.85 22.66
N ARG A 25 -27.32 8.57 23.88
CA ARG A 25 -28.13 7.39 24.19
C ARG A 25 -29.43 7.38 23.38
N PHE A 26 -30.13 8.51 23.28
CA PHE A 26 -31.38 8.62 22.53
C PHE A 26 -31.15 8.48 21.02
N ALA A 27 -30.15 9.19 20.48
CA ALA A 27 -29.78 9.11 19.06
C ALA A 27 -29.48 7.67 18.63
N ASN A 28 -28.86 6.89 19.53
CA ASN A 28 -28.46 5.51 19.28
C ASN A 28 -29.44 4.45 19.82
N ARG A 29 -30.61 4.87 20.34
CA ARG A 29 -31.68 3.98 20.86
C ARG A 29 -31.22 3.02 21.96
N ILE A 30 -30.36 3.49 22.86
CA ILE A 30 -29.83 2.69 23.97
C ILE A 30 -30.73 2.83 25.20
N ASN A 31 -31.20 1.72 25.75
CA ASN A 31 -32.27 1.74 26.75
C ASN A 31 -31.89 2.43 28.08
N THR A 32 -30.63 2.33 28.54
CA THR A 32 -30.24 2.82 29.87
C THR A 32 -28.96 3.64 29.82
N ARG A 33 -28.86 4.66 30.68
CA ARG A 33 -27.64 5.48 30.82
C ARG A 33 -26.41 4.62 31.14
N SER A 34 -26.54 3.65 32.05
CA SER A 34 -25.42 2.76 32.38
C SER A 34 -25.00 1.87 31.22
N ASP A 35 -25.88 1.50 30.29
CA ASP A 35 -25.47 0.78 29.08
C ASP A 35 -24.78 1.72 28.09
N ALA A 36 -25.27 2.95 27.97
CA ALA A 36 -24.64 3.98 27.13
C ALA A 36 -23.21 4.27 27.58
N ILE A 37 -22.99 4.53 28.89
CA ILE A 37 -21.67 4.74 29.47
C ILE A 37 -20.73 3.56 29.17
N ARG A 38 -21.19 2.31 29.32
CA ARG A 38 -20.35 1.14 29.04
C ARG A 38 -19.95 1.04 27.57
N ARG A 39 -20.86 1.35 26.65
CA ARG A 39 -20.56 1.35 25.21
C ARG A 39 -19.58 2.46 24.86
N LEU A 40 -19.76 3.65 25.42
CA LEU A 40 -18.81 4.77 25.26
C LEU A 40 -17.42 4.39 25.82
N CYS A 41 -17.33 3.77 26.99
CA CYS A 41 -16.06 3.27 27.51
C CYS A 41 -15.42 2.25 26.58
N LYS A 42 -16.22 1.32 26.01
CA LYS A 42 -15.69 0.34 25.04
C LYS A 42 -15.20 0.99 23.75
N ILE A 43 -15.94 1.95 23.21
CA ILE A 43 -15.53 2.73 22.05
C ILE A 43 -14.22 3.46 22.37
N GLY A 44 -14.14 4.13 23.53
CA GLY A 44 -12.93 4.83 23.97
C GLY A 44 -11.72 3.90 24.12
N LEU A 45 -11.89 2.71 24.72
CA LEU A 45 -10.82 1.72 24.84
C LEU A 45 -10.40 1.15 23.49
N PHE A 46 -11.37 0.85 22.62
CA PHE A 46 -11.09 0.36 21.27
C PHE A 46 -10.32 1.40 20.45
N ILE A 47 -10.80 2.65 20.43
CA ILE A 47 -10.11 3.75 19.76
C ILE A 47 -8.72 3.93 20.37
N SER A 48 -8.57 3.96 21.69
CA SER A 48 -7.26 4.14 22.33
C SER A 48 -6.24 3.04 21.99
N ASN A 49 -6.69 1.80 21.79
CA ASN A 49 -5.80 0.67 21.51
C ASN A 49 -5.45 0.54 20.03
N GLU A 50 -6.38 0.88 19.15
CA GLU A 50 -6.29 0.56 17.72
C GLU A 50 -6.07 1.80 16.85
N LEU A 51 -6.49 3.00 17.28
CA LEU A 51 -6.39 4.23 16.49
C LEU A 51 -4.94 4.63 16.23
N GLU A 52 -4.03 4.41 17.18
CA GLU A 52 -2.62 4.77 17.02
C GLU A 52 -2.02 4.05 15.80
N GLN A 53 -2.18 2.72 15.73
CA GLN A 53 -1.74 1.93 14.57
C GLN A 53 -2.40 2.37 13.27
N ALA A 54 -3.69 2.71 13.33
CA ALA A 54 -4.42 3.20 12.16
C ALA A 54 -3.92 4.55 11.66
N VAL A 55 -3.57 5.45 12.57
CA VAL A 55 -3.01 6.77 12.27
C VAL A 55 -1.61 6.63 11.70
N ASP A 56 -0.79 5.75 12.25
CA ASP A 56 0.55 5.47 11.71
C ASP A 56 0.45 4.91 10.28
N LEU A 57 -0.36 3.87 10.06
CA LEU A 57 -0.62 3.30 8.73
C LEU A 57 -1.17 4.33 7.74
N ALA A 58 -2.08 5.20 8.19
CA ALA A 58 -2.61 6.28 7.38
C ALA A 58 -1.53 7.31 7.00
N THR A 59 -0.69 7.67 7.96
CA THR A 59 0.37 8.65 7.81
C THR A 59 1.44 8.13 6.84
N ASP A 60 1.84 6.88 6.99
CA ASP A 60 2.77 6.20 6.08
C ASP A 60 2.18 6.11 4.67
N GLY A 61 0.91 5.68 4.55
CA GLY A 61 0.23 5.59 3.25
C GLY A 61 0.14 6.93 2.52
N VAL A 62 -0.22 8.01 3.24
CA VAL A 62 -0.27 9.37 2.67
C VAL A 62 1.13 9.89 2.32
N THR A 63 2.13 9.59 3.14
CA THR A 63 3.52 9.99 2.88
C THR A 63 4.04 9.33 1.61
N VAL A 64 3.88 8.00 1.48
CA VAL A 64 4.26 7.25 0.28
C VAL A 64 3.54 7.80 -0.95
N MET A 65 2.22 8.04 -0.87
CA MET A 65 1.46 8.61 -1.98
C MET A 65 1.95 10.03 -2.34
N SER A 66 2.29 10.86 -1.34
CA SER A 66 2.82 12.21 -1.58
C SER A 66 4.17 12.19 -2.27
N GLU A 67 5.06 11.28 -1.87
CA GLU A 67 6.37 11.09 -2.49
C GLU A 67 6.22 10.60 -3.94
N GLN A 68 5.39 9.57 -4.17
CA GLN A 68 5.11 9.06 -5.51
C GLN A 68 4.48 10.12 -6.42
N MET A 69 3.60 10.97 -5.91
CA MET A 69 3.01 12.07 -6.67
C MET A 69 4.06 13.13 -7.03
N LYS A 70 4.99 13.45 -6.10
CA LYS A 70 6.11 14.37 -6.38
C LYS A 70 7.01 13.80 -7.48
N ASP A 71 7.31 12.51 -7.43
CA ASP A 71 8.13 11.82 -8.42
C ASP A 71 7.43 11.80 -9.79
N ALA A 72 6.13 11.50 -9.83
CA ALA A 72 5.33 11.53 -11.05
C ALA A 72 5.28 12.95 -11.66
N ILE A 73 5.09 13.99 -10.84
CA ILE A 73 5.12 15.39 -11.30
C ILE A 73 6.51 15.77 -11.79
N TRP A 74 7.56 15.35 -11.09
CA TRP A 74 8.93 15.59 -11.50
C TRP A 74 9.23 14.92 -12.84
N LEU A 75 8.86 13.66 -13.01
CA LEU A 75 9.01 12.91 -14.26
C LEU A 75 8.21 13.55 -15.39
N GLN A 76 6.96 13.95 -15.13
CA GLN A 76 6.14 14.67 -16.10
C GLN A 76 6.83 15.96 -16.54
N ARG A 77 7.38 16.76 -15.62
CA ARG A 77 8.12 17.99 -15.95
C ARG A 77 9.42 17.71 -16.70
N LEU A 78 10.10 16.61 -16.37
CA LEU A 78 11.32 16.21 -17.07
C LEU A 78 11.03 15.79 -18.52
N LEU A 79 9.93 15.05 -18.74
CA LEU A 79 9.58 14.51 -20.05
C LEU A 79 8.75 15.47 -20.90
N ILE A 80 7.94 16.32 -20.28
CA ILE A 80 7.00 17.25 -20.93
C ILE A 80 7.34 18.68 -20.49
N ASN A 81 8.31 19.28 -21.18
CA ASN A 81 8.69 20.68 -21.03
C ASN A 81 8.94 21.30 -22.42
N PRO A 82 9.14 22.63 -22.51
CA PRO A 82 9.36 23.28 -23.79
C PRO A 82 10.58 22.77 -24.58
N GLU A 83 11.60 22.21 -23.92
CA GLU A 83 12.77 21.64 -24.61
C GLU A 83 12.52 20.22 -25.15
N THR A 84 11.46 19.57 -24.67
CA THR A 84 11.11 18.19 -25.03
C THR A 84 9.80 18.09 -25.82
N SER A 85 9.08 19.20 -26.02
CA SER A 85 7.74 19.22 -26.64
C SER A 85 7.71 18.62 -28.05
N ASP A 86 8.82 18.76 -28.79
CA ASP A 86 8.92 18.33 -30.19
C ASP A 86 9.72 17.03 -30.34
N LEU A 87 10.08 16.40 -29.22
CA LEU A 87 10.90 15.19 -29.23
C LEU A 87 10.11 13.94 -29.62
N LEU A 88 10.77 13.09 -30.41
CA LEU A 88 10.23 11.81 -30.86
C LEU A 88 10.74 10.67 -29.97
N PHE A 89 9.98 10.36 -28.93
CA PHE A 89 10.22 9.16 -28.13
C PHE A 89 9.99 7.90 -28.96
N THR A 90 10.84 6.89 -28.78
CA THR A 90 10.54 5.55 -29.31
C THR A 90 9.38 4.92 -28.54
N GLN A 91 8.77 3.88 -29.11
CA GLN A 91 7.79 3.07 -28.40
C GLN A 91 8.37 2.47 -27.10
N GLY A 92 9.65 2.08 -27.09
CA GLY A 92 10.32 1.57 -25.89
C GLY A 92 10.46 2.63 -24.80
N GLU A 93 10.86 3.85 -25.15
CA GLU A 93 10.98 4.99 -24.23
C GLU A 93 9.60 5.41 -23.67
N LEU A 94 8.56 5.44 -24.51
CA LEU A 94 7.19 5.69 -24.04
C LEU A 94 6.69 4.59 -23.11
N ARG A 95 6.94 3.33 -23.46
CA ARG A 95 6.55 2.19 -22.61
C ARG A 95 7.21 2.28 -21.24
N GLU A 96 8.51 2.55 -21.19
CA GLU A 96 9.26 2.71 -19.93
C GLU A 96 8.70 3.86 -19.05
N ALA A 97 8.39 5.00 -19.66
CA ALA A 97 7.74 6.11 -18.94
C ALA A 97 6.32 5.76 -18.43
N MET A 98 5.54 5.00 -19.21
CA MET A 98 4.20 4.57 -18.84
C MET A 98 4.22 3.47 -17.78
N GLU A 99 5.15 2.52 -17.85
CA GLU A 99 5.35 1.46 -16.86
C GLU A 99 5.69 2.07 -15.50
N GLN A 100 6.65 3.01 -15.46
CA GLN A 100 6.99 3.74 -14.24
C GLN A 100 5.77 4.50 -13.68
N GLY A 101 5.03 5.22 -14.54
CA GLY A 101 3.82 5.93 -14.12
C GLY A 101 2.71 4.99 -13.63
N TYR A 102 2.56 3.81 -14.23
CA TYR A 102 1.61 2.80 -13.80
C TYR A 102 1.98 2.20 -12.44
N GLU A 103 3.25 1.86 -12.22
CA GLU A 103 3.74 1.35 -10.94
C GLU A 103 3.51 2.36 -9.81
N HIS A 104 3.85 3.64 -10.01
CA HIS A 104 3.58 4.69 -9.03
C HIS A 104 2.08 4.84 -8.74
N ASN A 105 1.23 4.84 -9.77
CA ASN A 105 -0.21 4.96 -9.58
C ASN A 105 -0.81 3.74 -8.89
N SER A 106 -0.36 2.53 -9.23
CA SER A 106 -0.84 1.29 -8.60
C SER A 106 -0.49 1.29 -7.11
N ASN A 107 0.77 1.56 -6.78
CA ASN A 107 1.21 1.60 -5.38
C ASN A 107 0.46 2.69 -4.58
N GLY A 108 0.22 3.85 -5.18
CA GLY A 108 -0.56 4.92 -4.55
C GLY A 108 -2.02 4.51 -4.32
N LEU A 109 -2.65 3.85 -5.29
CA LEU A 109 -4.02 3.34 -5.17
C LEU A 109 -4.14 2.25 -4.10
N ASP A 110 -3.16 1.36 -4.01
CA ASP A 110 -3.12 0.30 -2.98
C ASP A 110 -3.00 0.92 -1.58
N GLY A 111 -2.16 1.95 -1.41
CA GLY A 111 -2.04 2.70 -0.16
C GLY A 111 -3.36 3.36 0.27
N VAL A 112 -4.04 4.05 -0.67
CA VAL A 112 -5.36 4.66 -0.40
C VAL A 112 -6.42 3.62 -0.08
N SER A 113 -6.43 2.51 -0.80
CA SER A 113 -7.38 1.41 -0.59
C SER A 113 -7.19 0.76 0.78
N GLY A 114 -5.94 0.57 1.22
CA GLY A 114 -5.60 0.10 2.56
C GLY A 114 -6.13 1.03 3.65
N LEU A 115 -5.89 2.35 3.51
CA LEU A 115 -6.41 3.34 4.43
C LEU A 115 -7.95 3.34 4.49
N GLN A 116 -8.61 3.28 3.33
CA GLN A 116 -10.06 3.18 3.27
C GLN A 116 -10.57 1.94 4.01
N ALA A 117 -9.95 0.78 3.80
CA ALA A 117 -10.34 -0.47 4.45
C ALA A 117 -10.22 -0.38 5.98
N ILE A 118 -9.14 0.24 6.48
CA ILE A 118 -8.94 0.49 7.91
C ILE A 118 -10.07 1.38 8.46
N LEU A 119 -10.32 2.53 7.85
CA LEU A 119 -11.37 3.47 8.29
C LEU A 119 -12.76 2.84 8.29
N VAL A 120 -13.09 2.06 7.25
CA VAL A 120 -14.36 1.32 7.16
C VAL A 120 -14.46 0.27 8.28
N THR A 121 -13.35 -0.40 8.61
CA THR A 121 -13.31 -1.36 9.72
C THR A 121 -13.57 -0.68 11.05
N PHE A 122 -12.92 0.45 11.35
CA PHE A 122 -13.19 1.24 12.55
C PHE A 122 -14.65 1.64 12.67
N TYR A 123 -15.19 2.19 11.59
CA TYR A 123 -16.60 2.59 11.54
C TYR A 123 -17.52 1.41 11.84
N ASN A 124 -17.31 0.27 11.19
CA ASN A 124 -18.12 -0.92 11.39
C ASN A 124 -18.01 -1.48 12.80
N VAL A 125 -16.82 -1.47 13.41
CA VAL A 125 -16.64 -1.87 14.82
C VAL A 125 -17.44 -0.97 15.76
N ILE A 126 -17.39 0.34 15.56
CA ILE A 126 -18.16 1.31 16.36
C ILE A 126 -19.66 1.05 16.19
N ILE A 127 -20.13 0.83 14.97
CA ILE A 127 -21.53 0.48 14.67
C ILE A 127 -21.93 -0.83 15.36
N ASP A 128 -21.07 -1.85 15.35
CA ASP A 128 -21.34 -3.12 16.04
C ASP A 128 -21.45 -2.91 17.57
N ILE A 129 -20.60 -2.05 18.16
CA ILE A 129 -20.71 -1.68 19.59
C ILE A 129 -22.00 -0.92 19.87
N ILE A 130 -22.44 -0.04 18.98
CA ILE A 130 -23.65 0.77 19.14
C ILE A 130 -24.91 -0.08 18.98
N THR A 131 -24.97 -0.93 17.96
CA THR A 131 -26.20 -1.62 17.55
C THR A 131 -26.39 -2.97 18.24
N ALA A 132 -25.33 -3.55 18.82
CA ALA A 132 -25.45 -4.86 19.46
C ALA A 132 -26.49 -4.86 20.58
N ARG A 133 -27.31 -5.92 20.63
CA ARG A 133 -28.27 -6.13 21.72
C ARG A 133 -27.60 -6.30 23.08
N THR A 134 -26.37 -6.82 23.11
CA THR A 134 -25.60 -7.04 24.33
C THR A 134 -24.13 -6.71 24.11
N LEU A 135 -23.42 -6.29 25.17
CA LEU A 135 -21.98 -5.99 25.11
C LEU A 135 -21.12 -7.20 24.72
N LYS A 136 -21.54 -8.42 25.08
CA LYS A 136 -20.86 -9.65 24.67
C LYS A 136 -21.06 -9.92 23.17
N GLY A 137 -22.26 -9.59 22.66
CA GLY A 137 -22.55 -9.63 21.22
C GLY A 137 -21.68 -8.64 20.45
N ALA A 138 -21.54 -7.41 20.99
CA ALA A 138 -20.61 -6.42 20.44
C ALA A 138 -19.19 -6.99 20.39
N ASP A 139 -18.65 -7.50 21.51
CA ASP A 139 -17.28 -8.05 21.54
C ASP A 139 -17.06 -9.12 20.48
N LYS A 140 -18.00 -10.05 20.32
CA LYS A 140 -17.89 -11.09 19.30
C LYS A 140 -17.88 -10.51 17.88
N ALA A 141 -18.70 -9.50 17.61
CA ALA A 141 -18.74 -8.83 16.31
C ALA A 141 -17.44 -8.06 16.04
N VAL A 142 -16.97 -7.27 17.03
CA VAL A 142 -15.70 -6.55 16.97
C VAL A 142 -14.53 -7.49 16.67
N GLN A 143 -14.40 -8.58 17.44
CA GLN A 143 -13.32 -9.56 17.26
C GLN A 143 -13.36 -10.20 15.88
N LYS A 144 -14.56 -10.49 15.36
CA LYS A 144 -14.69 -10.97 13.98
C LYS A 144 -14.20 -9.93 12.97
N ARG A 145 -14.60 -8.66 13.11
CA ARG A 145 -14.18 -7.59 12.19
C ARG A 145 -12.67 -7.37 12.20
N ILE A 146 -12.05 -7.39 13.38
CA ILE A 146 -10.60 -7.30 13.50
C ILE A 146 -9.92 -8.48 12.81
N ALA A 147 -10.42 -9.71 13.02
CA ALA A 147 -9.89 -10.89 12.35
C ALA A 147 -10.02 -10.80 10.83
N ASP A 148 -11.19 -10.40 10.31
CA ASP A 148 -11.44 -10.21 8.88
C ASP A 148 -10.49 -9.14 8.29
N ALA A 149 -10.23 -8.06 9.05
CA ALA A 149 -9.31 -6.99 8.63
C ALA A 149 -7.84 -7.46 8.63
N ASN A 150 -7.41 -8.19 9.65
CA ASN A 150 -6.06 -8.75 9.70
C ASN A 150 -5.82 -9.74 8.55
N GLU A 151 -6.79 -10.62 8.24
CA GLU A 151 -6.70 -11.53 7.10
C GLU A 151 -6.57 -10.77 5.76
N ALA A 152 -7.25 -9.63 5.62
CA ALA A 152 -7.13 -8.79 4.43
C ALA A 152 -5.74 -8.14 4.32
N VAL A 153 -5.18 -7.67 5.44
CA VAL A 153 -3.82 -7.12 5.50
C VAL A 153 -2.78 -8.20 5.16
N ASP A 154 -2.92 -9.41 5.73
CA ASP A 154 -2.02 -10.53 5.45
C ASP A 154 -2.04 -10.90 3.96
N LYS A 155 -3.23 -10.99 3.35
CA LYS A 155 -3.36 -11.23 1.90
C LYS A 155 -2.73 -10.13 1.05
N ALA A 156 -2.87 -8.87 1.45
CA ALA A 156 -2.24 -7.76 0.73
C ALA A 156 -0.71 -7.84 0.84
N ALA A 157 -0.18 -8.22 2.01
CA ALA A 157 1.25 -8.43 2.21
C ALA A 157 1.78 -9.61 1.37
N GLU A 158 1.04 -10.72 1.29
CA GLU A 158 1.36 -11.85 0.42
C GLU A 158 1.36 -11.47 -1.07
N GLN A 159 0.35 -10.73 -1.51
CA GLN A 159 0.28 -10.23 -2.90
C GLN A 159 1.45 -9.30 -3.24
N LYS A 160 1.84 -8.43 -2.30
CA LYS A 160 3.02 -7.57 -2.45
C LYS A 160 4.29 -8.40 -2.57
N LYS A 161 4.49 -9.39 -1.70
CA LYS A 161 5.63 -10.32 -1.77
C LYS A 161 5.69 -11.04 -3.12
N TYR A 162 4.55 -11.54 -3.60
CA TYR A 162 4.44 -12.18 -4.91
C TYR A 162 4.77 -11.22 -6.06
N SER A 163 4.30 -9.97 -5.99
CA SER A 163 4.64 -8.92 -6.97
C SER A 163 6.14 -8.63 -6.99
N GLU A 164 6.77 -8.52 -5.81
CA GLU A 164 8.22 -8.34 -5.68
C GLU A 164 8.99 -9.54 -6.24
N GLU A 165 8.57 -10.77 -5.98
CA GLU A 165 9.20 -11.97 -6.55
C GLU A 165 9.05 -12.02 -8.08
N ASN A 166 7.88 -11.67 -8.61
CA ASN A 166 7.66 -11.60 -10.06
C ASN A 166 8.54 -10.56 -10.75
N LYS A 167 8.85 -9.44 -10.10
CA LYS A 167 9.84 -8.46 -10.60
C LYS A 167 11.18 -9.15 -10.86
N TYR A 168 11.68 -9.93 -9.90
CA TYR A 168 12.96 -10.64 -10.06
C TYR A 168 12.88 -11.81 -11.04
N ILE A 169 11.79 -12.57 -11.07
CA ILE A 169 11.59 -13.63 -12.07
C ILE A 169 11.61 -13.06 -13.49
N GLY A 170 10.95 -11.92 -13.70
CA GLY A 170 11.01 -11.19 -14.97
C GLY A 170 12.44 -10.82 -15.33
N LEU A 171 13.20 -10.26 -14.38
CA LEU A 171 14.61 -9.92 -14.60
C LEU A 171 15.48 -11.12 -14.95
N ILE A 172 15.33 -12.23 -14.22
CA ILE A 172 16.07 -13.47 -14.50
C ILE A 172 15.76 -13.91 -15.92
N SER A 173 14.48 -13.97 -16.29
CA SER A 173 14.04 -14.42 -17.61
C SER A 173 14.56 -13.54 -18.76
N PHE A 174 14.66 -12.22 -18.55
CA PHE A 174 15.16 -11.28 -19.56
C PHE A 174 16.68 -11.29 -19.72
N HIS A 175 17.42 -11.66 -18.67
CA HIS A 175 18.89 -11.59 -18.65
C HIS A 175 19.58 -12.96 -18.69
N GLU A 176 18.82 -14.05 -18.59
CA GLU A 176 19.36 -15.39 -18.73
C GLU A 176 19.87 -15.63 -20.17
N THR A 177 21.07 -16.19 -20.24
CA THR A 177 21.60 -16.72 -21.49
C THR A 177 20.82 -17.97 -21.89
N LEU A 178 20.82 -18.29 -23.20
CA LEU A 178 20.18 -19.52 -23.70
C LEU A 178 20.65 -20.77 -22.94
N LYS A 179 21.95 -20.81 -22.60
CA LYS A 179 22.55 -21.92 -21.85
C LYS A 179 22.04 -22.01 -20.42
N GLU A 180 21.85 -20.88 -19.73
CA GLU A 180 21.30 -20.85 -18.37
C GLU A 180 19.84 -21.31 -18.36
N ASN A 181 19.05 -20.85 -19.34
CA ASN A 181 17.66 -21.31 -19.48
C ASN A 181 17.59 -22.81 -19.79
N GLU A 182 18.43 -23.33 -20.70
CA GLU A 182 18.50 -24.78 -20.96
C GLU A 182 18.89 -25.58 -19.71
N MET A 183 19.81 -25.06 -18.88
CA MET A 183 20.16 -25.68 -17.61
C MET A 183 18.99 -25.65 -16.62
N TYR A 184 18.29 -24.52 -16.52
CA TYR A 184 17.12 -24.35 -15.66
C TYR A 184 15.99 -25.32 -16.04
N GLN A 185 15.65 -25.41 -17.34
CA GLN A 185 14.61 -26.31 -17.85
C GLN A 185 14.94 -27.81 -17.68
N ALA A 186 16.23 -28.15 -17.48
CA ALA A 186 16.66 -29.51 -17.24
C ALA A 186 16.56 -29.93 -15.76
N LEU A 187 16.35 -28.98 -14.84
CA LEU A 187 16.11 -29.24 -13.41
C LEU A 187 14.69 -29.78 -13.20
N SER A 188 14.51 -30.58 -12.15
CA SER A 188 13.18 -30.95 -11.64
C SER A 188 12.42 -29.74 -11.07
N ASP A 189 11.11 -29.84 -10.91
CA ASP A 189 10.28 -28.73 -10.40
C ASP A 189 10.77 -28.19 -9.05
N GLU A 190 11.13 -29.07 -8.11
CA GLU A 190 11.67 -28.71 -6.78
C GLU A 190 13.04 -28.00 -6.88
N GLU A 191 13.89 -28.45 -7.82
CA GLU A 191 15.20 -27.83 -8.06
C GLU A 191 15.08 -26.48 -8.79
N GLN A 192 14.07 -26.32 -9.66
CA GLN A 192 13.75 -25.06 -10.32
C GLN A 192 13.30 -24.02 -9.30
N GLU A 193 12.40 -24.39 -8.38
CA GLU A 193 11.95 -23.51 -7.29
C GLU A 193 13.13 -23.08 -6.41
N ALA A 194 13.98 -24.03 -5.99
CA ALA A 194 15.17 -23.73 -5.19
C ALA A 194 16.18 -22.85 -5.93
N TYR A 195 16.34 -23.05 -7.25
CA TYR A 195 17.18 -22.18 -8.09
C TYR A 195 16.64 -20.76 -8.15
N LEU A 196 15.33 -20.59 -8.39
CA LEU A 196 14.69 -19.28 -8.44
C LEU A 196 14.76 -18.58 -7.08
N GLU A 197 14.42 -19.24 -5.98
CA GLU A 197 14.51 -18.67 -4.63
C GLU A 197 15.92 -18.14 -4.34
N LYS A 198 16.94 -18.96 -4.63
CA LYS A 198 18.34 -18.58 -4.48
C LYS A 198 18.67 -17.37 -5.35
N ARG A 199 18.28 -17.38 -6.62
CA ARG A 199 18.61 -16.31 -7.56
C ARG A 199 17.91 -14.99 -7.20
N ILE A 200 16.65 -15.06 -6.80
CA ILE A 200 15.89 -13.93 -6.27
C ILE A 200 16.58 -13.36 -5.03
N SER A 201 17.03 -14.21 -4.10
CA SER A 201 17.75 -13.78 -2.90
C SER A 201 19.08 -13.08 -3.23
N GLU A 202 19.86 -13.61 -4.16
CA GLU A 202 21.10 -12.97 -4.64
C GLU A 202 20.82 -11.60 -5.28
N MET A 203 19.77 -11.50 -6.10
CA MET A 203 19.40 -10.23 -6.74
C MET A 203 18.89 -9.20 -5.73
N LYS A 204 18.11 -9.61 -4.73
CA LYS A 204 17.71 -8.74 -3.61
C LYS A 204 18.93 -8.18 -2.88
N ALA A 205 19.90 -9.03 -2.56
CA ALA A 205 21.14 -8.61 -1.90
C ALA A 205 21.99 -7.68 -2.79
N GLU A 206 22.03 -7.92 -4.11
CA GLU A 206 22.71 -7.04 -5.06
C GLU A 206 22.03 -5.66 -5.16
N GLU A 207 20.69 -5.63 -5.22
CA GLU A 207 19.90 -4.39 -5.23
C GLU A 207 20.05 -3.60 -3.93
N GLU A 208 20.06 -4.26 -2.78
CA GLU A 208 20.25 -3.62 -1.47
C GLU A 208 21.66 -3.01 -1.32
N ALA A 209 22.69 -3.68 -1.84
CA ALA A 209 24.07 -3.23 -1.74
C ALA A 209 24.39 -1.98 -2.60
N ASP A 210 23.89 -1.94 -3.83
CA ASP A 210 24.01 -0.76 -4.72
C ASP A 210 22.83 -0.71 -5.72
N PRO A 211 21.72 -0.04 -5.34
CA PRO A 211 20.54 0.07 -6.19
C PRO A 211 20.83 0.67 -7.56
N SER A 212 21.80 1.59 -7.63
CA SER A 212 22.17 2.25 -8.88
C SER A 212 22.95 1.32 -9.82
N ALA A 213 23.88 0.52 -9.28
CA ALA A 213 24.58 -0.49 -10.06
C ALA A 213 23.65 -1.61 -10.52
N PHE A 214 22.75 -2.05 -9.64
CA PHE A 214 21.71 -3.04 -9.99
C PHE A 214 20.84 -2.54 -11.15
N ALA A 215 20.32 -1.32 -11.06
CA ALA A 215 19.50 -0.74 -12.13
C ALA A 215 20.26 -0.64 -13.47
N ARG A 216 21.54 -0.24 -13.44
CA ARG A 216 22.38 -0.22 -14.65
C ARG A 216 22.61 -1.61 -15.24
N LYS A 217 22.90 -2.61 -14.39
CA LYS A 217 23.20 -3.98 -14.80
C LYS A 217 22.00 -4.65 -15.46
N TYR A 218 20.82 -4.51 -14.87
CA TYR A 218 19.61 -5.17 -15.35
C TYR A 218 18.76 -4.30 -16.29
N GLY A 219 19.27 -3.16 -16.75
CA GLY A 219 18.62 -2.32 -17.77
C GLY A 219 17.42 -1.50 -17.24
N PHE A 220 17.32 -1.33 -15.93
CA PHE A 220 16.32 -0.54 -15.24
C PHE A 220 16.67 0.95 -15.13
N GLU A 221 17.84 1.38 -15.61
CA GLU A 221 18.13 2.80 -15.68
C GLU A 221 17.20 3.44 -16.73
N PRO A 222 16.20 4.23 -16.29
CA PRO A 222 15.24 4.79 -17.21
C PRO A 222 15.95 5.63 -18.26
N PHE A 223 15.43 5.66 -19.49
CA PHE A 223 16.16 6.35 -20.57
C PHE A 223 16.46 7.83 -20.24
N TRP A 224 15.66 8.46 -19.38
CA TRP A 224 15.81 9.85 -18.92
C TRP A 224 16.85 10.05 -17.81
N LEU A 225 17.35 8.98 -17.20
CA LEU A 225 18.51 9.03 -16.30
C LEU A 225 19.84 8.84 -17.04
N LYS A 226 19.82 8.30 -18.27
CA LYS A 226 21.02 8.12 -19.10
C LYS A 226 21.59 9.47 -19.55
N SER A 227 22.90 9.65 -19.42
CA SER A 227 23.57 10.89 -19.85
C SER A 227 23.34 11.16 -21.35
N GLY A 228 23.06 12.42 -21.69
CA GLY A 228 22.84 12.84 -23.07
C GLY A 228 21.53 12.32 -23.71
N TRP A 229 20.58 11.81 -22.93
CA TRP A 229 19.31 11.30 -23.47
C TRP A 229 18.58 12.34 -24.33
N ALA A 230 18.46 13.59 -23.85
CA ALA A 230 17.80 14.67 -24.57
C ALA A 230 18.48 14.94 -25.93
N THR A 231 19.82 14.95 -25.96
CA THR A 231 20.62 15.08 -27.19
C THR A 231 20.36 13.91 -28.15
N ARG A 232 20.28 12.68 -27.64
CA ARG A 232 19.94 11.49 -28.45
C ARG A 232 18.55 11.59 -29.06
N ILE A 233 17.57 12.14 -28.35
CA ILE A 233 16.23 12.32 -28.91
C ILE A 233 16.19 13.47 -29.93
N ARG A 234 16.84 14.60 -29.66
CA ARG A 234 16.94 15.73 -30.60
C ARG A 234 17.56 15.31 -31.92
N ARG A 235 18.67 14.56 -31.87
CA ARG A 235 19.34 14.05 -33.08
C ARG A 235 18.41 13.18 -33.95
N ARG A 236 17.58 12.33 -33.34
CA ARG A 236 16.58 11.53 -34.08
C ARG A 236 15.51 12.40 -34.76
N MET A 237 15.13 13.50 -34.11
CA MET A 237 14.21 14.47 -34.70
C MET A 237 14.84 15.18 -35.91
N GLU A 238 16.09 15.64 -35.78
CA GLU A 238 16.87 16.26 -36.87
C GLU A 238 17.03 15.31 -38.06
N ASP A 239 17.40 14.05 -37.78
CA ASP A 239 17.53 12.99 -38.79
C ASP A 239 16.21 12.73 -39.53
N ARG A 240 15.06 12.72 -38.83
CA ARG A 240 13.73 12.52 -39.44
C ARG A 240 13.30 13.72 -40.29
N ASN A 241 13.62 14.93 -39.85
CA ASN A 241 13.25 16.16 -40.55
C ASN A 241 14.17 16.48 -41.73
N GLY A 242 15.20 15.66 -41.99
CA GLY A 242 16.14 15.87 -43.09
C GLY A 242 17.02 17.10 -42.91
N VAL A 243 17.06 17.67 -41.70
CA VAL A 243 17.91 18.82 -41.37
C VAL A 243 19.30 18.28 -41.05
N LYS A 244 20.07 17.96 -42.10
CA LYS A 244 21.50 17.77 -41.93
C LYS A 244 22.13 19.16 -41.76
N GLN A 245 22.75 19.41 -40.60
CA GLN A 245 23.68 20.53 -40.42
C GLN A 245 24.87 20.38 -41.37
#